data_AF-A0A800K4S3-F1
#
_entry.id   AF-A0A800K4S3-F1
#
_cell.length_a   1.000
_cell.length_b   1.000
_cell.length_c   1.000
_cell.angle_alpha   90.00
_cell.angle_beta   90.00
_cell.angle_gamma   90.00
#
_symmetry.space_group_name_H-M   'P 1'
#
loop_
_entity.id
_entity.type
_entity.pdbx_description
1 polymer ?
#
loop_
_entity_poly.entity_id
_entity_poly.type
_entity_poly.pdbx_seq_one_letter_code
_entity_poly.pdbx_strand_id
1 'polypeptide(L)'
;MTRRLSVTVPDDLWDAVAHLDNSQSGLVQKGLRSLRESIEIQAGRSPIEIGSRTDPMYERVLSELTEQSTDLRTEGYEAVVFAIDRTAITLDWLESVVRDYSFAELPGMLARAADVFLSCRNDDPEGSGMWIERPVTLDEVESVIARAGHPWDEDDRLLLRGLGNIVAVQPDTDLGYQLNGARVFQLGPGALPVARVSQSTWEGMAAAIYDIVAAVRRRVLTENHTTGADKEPTT
;
A
#
# COMPACT_ATOMS: atom_id res chain seq x y z
N MET A 1 8.85 -5.17 -15.34
CA MET A 1 8.83 -5.29 -16.82
C MET A 1 9.87 -4.36 -17.43
N THR A 2 10.66 -4.84 -18.40
CA THR A 2 11.61 -4.02 -19.16
C THR A 2 11.05 -3.77 -20.56
N ARG A 3 10.91 -2.50 -20.94
CA ARG A 3 10.53 -2.10 -22.31
C ARG A 3 11.79 -1.74 -23.08
N ARG A 4 11.91 -2.21 -24.33
CA ARG A 4 13.00 -1.86 -25.25
C ARG A 4 12.48 -0.87 -26.29
N LEU A 5 13.26 0.17 -26.56
CA LEU A 5 12.92 1.25 -27.47
C LEU A 5 14.18 1.66 -28.21
N SER A 6 14.02 2.04 -29.48
CA SER A 6 15.10 2.59 -30.31
C SER A 6 14.92 4.11 -30.40
N VAL A 7 16.01 4.85 -30.23
CA VAL A 7 16.03 6.33 -30.31
C VAL A 7 17.18 6.72 -31.22
N THR A 8 16.94 7.71 -32.08
CA THR A 8 17.99 8.31 -32.92
C THR A 8 18.46 9.59 -32.26
N VAL A 9 19.77 9.73 -32.08
CA VAL A 9 20.41 10.87 -31.42
C VAL A 9 21.54 11.38 -32.33
N PRO A 10 21.77 12.70 -32.44
CA PRO A 10 22.93 13.24 -33.14
C PRO A 10 24.26 12.70 -32.59
N ASP A 11 25.19 12.34 -33.46
CA ASP A 11 26.47 11.72 -33.08
C ASP A 11 27.31 12.65 -32.18
N ASP A 12 27.34 13.94 -32.46
CA ASP A 12 28.04 14.95 -31.66
C ASP A 12 27.50 15.04 -30.23
N LEU A 13 26.19 14.91 -30.06
CA LEU A 13 25.55 14.90 -28.75
C LEU A 13 25.83 13.59 -28.00
N TRP A 14 25.85 12.46 -28.70
CA TRP A 14 26.11 11.15 -28.11
C TRP A 14 27.57 11.00 -27.68
N ASP A 15 28.51 11.38 -28.54
CA ASP A 15 29.95 11.31 -28.27
C ASP A 15 30.35 12.14 -27.05
N ALA A 16 29.68 13.28 -26.84
CA ALA A 16 29.91 14.14 -25.67
C ALA A 16 29.58 13.44 -24.33
N VAL A 17 28.72 12.42 -24.32
CA VAL A 17 28.25 11.76 -23.08
C VAL A 17 28.60 10.28 -23.01
N ALA A 18 29.03 9.66 -24.11
CA ALA A 18 29.28 8.22 -24.22
C ALA A 18 30.33 7.68 -23.22
N HIS A 19 31.24 8.55 -22.76
CA HIS A 19 32.29 8.20 -21.79
C HIS A 19 31.82 8.20 -20.32
N LEU A 20 30.61 8.66 -20.03
CA LEU A 20 30.09 8.82 -18.67
C LEU A 20 29.56 7.52 -18.04
N ASP A 21 29.43 6.46 -18.84
CA ASP A 21 29.01 5.14 -18.37
C ASP A 21 29.72 4.03 -19.16
N ASN A 22 29.80 2.84 -18.56
CA ASN A 22 30.40 1.66 -19.17
C ASN A 22 29.46 0.99 -20.19
N SER A 23 28.19 1.43 -20.28
CA SER A 23 27.24 0.93 -21.26
C SER A 23 26.30 2.02 -21.79
N GLN A 24 25.98 1.95 -23.08
CA GLN A 24 25.03 2.86 -23.74
C GLN A 24 23.65 2.83 -23.08
N SER A 25 23.13 1.64 -22.76
CA SER A 25 21.86 1.50 -22.05
C SER A 25 21.93 2.03 -20.62
N GLY A 26 23.05 1.83 -19.92
CA GLY A 26 23.27 2.37 -18.57
C GLY A 26 23.26 3.89 -18.54
N LEU A 27 23.89 4.53 -19.55
CA LEU A 27 23.89 5.97 -19.72
C LEU A 27 22.48 6.53 -19.92
N VAL A 28 21.68 5.93 -20.81
CA VAL A 28 20.28 6.34 -21.03
C VAL A 28 19.44 6.13 -19.76
N GLN A 29 19.62 5.03 -19.05
CA GLN A 29 18.90 4.77 -17.81
C GLN A 29 19.26 5.77 -16.70
N LYS A 30 20.54 6.15 -16.57
CA LYS A 30 20.97 7.21 -15.65
C LYS A 30 20.42 8.57 -16.07
N GLY A 31 20.47 8.90 -17.36
CA GLY A 31 19.90 10.14 -17.89
C GLY A 31 18.39 10.24 -17.65
N LEU A 32 17.64 9.17 -17.87
CA LEU A 32 16.20 9.12 -17.58
C LEU A 32 15.91 9.22 -16.07
N ARG A 33 16.76 8.63 -15.22
CA ARG A 33 16.64 8.76 -13.76
C ARG A 33 16.89 10.20 -13.31
N SER A 34 17.97 10.82 -13.77
CA SER A 34 18.28 12.23 -13.47
C SER A 34 17.25 13.18 -14.08
N LEU A 35 16.68 12.86 -15.24
CA LEU A 35 15.58 13.63 -15.82
C LEU A 35 14.33 13.51 -14.96
N ARG A 36 13.97 12.30 -14.48
CA ARG A 36 12.86 12.09 -13.55
C ARG A 36 13.07 12.88 -12.26
N GLU A 37 14.25 12.77 -11.65
CA GLU A 37 14.62 13.53 -10.46
C GLU A 37 14.58 15.05 -10.73
N SER A 38 15.02 15.51 -11.91
CA SER A 38 14.96 16.93 -12.27
C SER A 38 13.54 17.43 -12.52
N ILE A 39 12.65 16.60 -13.07
CA ILE A 39 11.22 16.91 -13.26
C ILE A 39 10.50 16.92 -11.92
N GLU A 40 10.82 15.99 -11.02
CA GLU A 40 10.33 15.95 -9.63
C GLU A 40 10.82 17.16 -8.81
N ILE A 41 12.04 17.66 -9.08
CA ILE A 41 12.59 18.89 -8.47
C ILE A 41 12.01 20.17 -9.13
N GLN A 42 11.65 20.13 -10.42
CA GLN A 42 11.12 21.27 -11.20
C GLN A 42 9.59 21.41 -11.15
N ALA A 43 8.85 20.41 -10.68
CA ALA A 43 7.48 20.55 -10.22
C ALA A 43 7.50 21.44 -8.97
N GLY A 44 7.51 22.76 -9.19
CA GLY A 44 7.90 23.77 -8.20
C GLY A 44 7.30 23.55 -6.82
N ARG A 45 8.15 23.72 -5.79
CA ARG A 45 7.75 23.76 -4.39
C ARG A 45 6.45 24.54 -4.25
N SER A 46 5.47 23.91 -3.65
CA SER A 46 4.17 24.49 -3.36
C SER A 46 4.34 25.80 -2.55
N PRO A 47 3.38 26.74 -2.62
CA PRO A 47 3.44 27.98 -1.85
C PRO A 47 3.66 27.76 -0.35
N ILE A 48 3.13 26.67 0.22
CA ILE A 48 3.35 26.28 1.63
C ILE A 48 4.80 25.87 1.89
N GLU A 49 5.43 25.09 1.00
CA GLU A 49 6.84 24.70 1.11
C GLU A 49 7.78 25.89 0.94
N ILE A 50 7.44 26.84 0.07
CA ILE A 50 8.20 28.09 -0.06
C ILE A 50 8.03 28.94 1.21
N GLY A 51 6.79 29.14 1.66
CA GLY A 51 6.45 29.94 2.83
C GLY A 51 7.07 29.41 4.13
N SER A 52 7.16 28.09 4.29
CA SER A 52 7.77 27.44 5.46
C SER A 52 9.22 27.84 5.75
N ARG A 53 9.92 28.39 4.75
CA ARG A 53 11.33 28.80 4.90
C ARG A 53 11.50 30.19 5.49
N THR A 54 10.44 30.99 5.47
CA THR A 54 10.50 32.41 5.79
C THR A 54 9.44 32.85 6.79
N ASP A 55 8.39 32.04 6.99
CA ASP A 55 7.27 32.34 7.87
C ASP A 55 7.04 31.16 8.85
N PRO A 56 7.21 31.39 10.17
CA PRO A 56 7.03 30.37 11.21
C PRO A 56 5.63 29.73 11.23
N MET A 57 4.61 30.43 10.74
CA MET A 57 3.26 29.86 10.66
C MET A 57 3.22 28.69 9.67
N TYR A 58 3.76 28.88 8.46
CA TYR A 58 3.78 27.84 7.43
C TYR A 58 4.69 26.67 7.82
N GLU A 59 5.81 26.95 8.48
CA GLU A 59 6.70 25.91 9.02
C GLU A 59 5.98 25.03 10.05
N ARG A 60 5.29 25.65 11.01
CA ARG A 60 4.54 24.91 12.04
C ARG A 60 3.43 24.05 11.43
N VAL A 61 2.64 24.62 10.52
CA VAL A 61 1.55 23.87 9.84
C VAL A 61 2.11 22.69 9.07
N LEU A 62 3.17 22.89 8.27
CA LEU A 62 3.76 21.81 7.49
C LEU A 62 4.36 20.71 8.37
N SER A 63 4.99 21.10 9.49
CA SER A 63 5.56 20.15 10.46
C SER A 63 4.47 19.32 11.14
N GLU A 64 3.40 19.97 11.62
CA GLU A 64 2.28 19.30 12.29
C GLU A 64 1.56 18.32 11.35
N LEU A 65 1.30 18.72 10.10
CA LEU A 65 0.68 17.82 9.12
C LEU A 65 1.61 16.68 8.69
N THR A 66 2.93 16.90 8.68
CA THR A 66 3.91 15.85 8.40
C THR A 66 3.96 14.82 9.53
N GLU A 67 3.91 15.28 10.78
CA GLU A 67 3.82 14.41 11.96
C GLU A 67 2.54 13.57 11.92
N GLN A 68 1.37 14.20 11.72
CA GLN A 68 0.10 13.49 11.57
C GLN A 68 0.12 12.45 10.44
N SER A 69 0.70 12.81 9.29
CA SER A 69 0.84 11.86 8.17
C SER A 69 1.76 10.67 8.51
N THR A 70 2.82 10.93 9.28
CA THR A 70 3.76 9.89 9.74
C THR A 70 3.10 8.94 10.74
N ASP A 71 2.30 9.47 11.66
CA ASP A 71 1.55 8.68 12.63
C ASP A 71 0.53 7.77 11.93
N LEU A 72 -0.26 8.33 11.00
CA LEU A 72 -1.21 7.56 10.18
C LEU A 72 -0.54 6.46 9.36
N ARG A 73 0.64 6.78 8.79
CA ARG A 73 1.45 5.80 8.05
C ARG A 73 1.95 4.68 8.97
N THR A 74 2.33 5.02 10.20
CA THR A 74 2.75 4.02 11.20
C THR A 74 1.59 3.14 11.61
N GLU A 75 0.41 3.72 11.88
CA GLU A 75 -0.81 2.96 12.18
C GLU A 75 -1.15 1.95 11.08
N GLY A 76 -1.11 2.39 9.81
CA GLY A 76 -1.33 1.50 8.67
C GLY A 76 -0.29 0.38 8.58
N TYR A 77 0.97 0.68 8.87
CA TYR A 77 2.03 -0.33 8.90
C TYR A 77 1.75 -1.39 9.99
N GLU A 78 1.42 -0.93 11.20
CA GLU A 78 1.14 -1.77 12.36
C GLU A 78 -0.12 -2.62 12.18
N ALA A 79 -1.15 -2.12 11.49
CA ALA A 79 -2.35 -2.88 11.17
C ALA A 79 -2.02 -4.19 10.41
N VAL A 80 -1.12 -4.12 9.43
CA VAL A 80 -0.68 -5.31 8.68
C VAL A 80 0.11 -6.26 9.58
N VAL A 81 1.03 -5.73 10.40
CA VAL A 81 1.82 -6.55 11.34
C VAL A 81 0.90 -7.26 12.33
N PHE A 82 -0.08 -6.56 12.88
CA PHE A 82 -1.06 -7.11 13.81
C PHE A 82 -1.91 -8.20 13.15
N ALA A 83 -2.36 -8.00 11.91
CA ALA A 83 -3.10 -9.02 11.18
C ALA A 83 -2.29 -10.30 10.94
N ILE A 84 -0.98 -10.18 10.72
CA ILE A 84 -0.07 -11.34 10.60
C ILE A 84 0.08 -12.04 11.96
N ASP A 85 0.28 -11.30 13.05
CA ASP A 85 0.35 -11.85 14.41
C ASP A 85 -0.91 -12.64 14.77
N ARG A 86 -2.07 -12.15 14.33
CA ARG A 86 -3.37 -12.83 14.47
C ARG A 86 -3.64 -13.91 13.44
N THR A 87 -2.68 -14.22 12.55
CA THR A 87 -2.80 -15.21 11.48
C THR A 87 -3.97 -14.96 10.49
N ALA A 88 -4.46 -13.72 10.44
CA ALA A 88 -5.57 -13.31 9.59
C ALA A 88 -5.17 -13.19 8.11
N ILE A 89 -3.90 -12.89 7.87
CA ILE A 89 -3.27 -12.88 6.55
C ILE A 89 -1.98 -13.70 6.59
N THR A 90 -1.60 -14.29 5.47
CA THR A 90 -0.48 -15.23 5.36
C THR A 90 0.62 -14.71 4.45
N LEU A 91 1.78 -15.36 4.47
CA LEU A 91 2.86 -15.06 3.51
C LEU A 91 2.40 -15.22 2.06
N ASP A 92 1.63 -16.27 1.75
CA ASP A 92 1.11 -16.51 0.40
C ASP A 92 0.23 -15.36 -0.11
N TRP A 93 -0.60 -14.80 0.78
CA TRP A 93 -1.38 -13.61 0.47
C TRP A 93 -0.48 -12.40 0.20
N LEU A 94 0.49 -12.13 1.09
CA LEU A 94 1.44 -11.02 0.94
C LEU A 94 2.23 -11.10 -0.38
N GLU A 95 2.73 -12.29 -0.72
CA GLU A 95 3.48 -12.51 -1.96
C GLU A 95 2.61 -12.37 -3.20
N SER A 96 1.33 -12.78 -3.13
CA SER A 96 0.37 -12.56 -4.21
C SER A 96 0.10 -11.07 -4.43
N VAL A 97 -0.13 -10.31 -3.35
CA VAL A 97 -0.34 -8.85 -3.45
C VAL A 97 0.87 -8.14 -4.06
N VAL A 98 2.09 -8.46 -3.63
CA VAL A 98 3.33 -7.86 -4.18
C VAL A 98 3.56 -8.23 -5.65
N ARG A 99 3.11 -9.42 -6.07
CA ARG A 99 3.19 -9.86 -7.48
C ARG A 99 2.21 -9.09 -8.36
N ASP A 100 0.99 -8.89 -7.86
CA ASP A 100 -0.15 -8.46 -8.67
C ASP A 100 -0.32 -6.93 -8.69
N TYR A 101 0.18 -6.20 -7.67
CA TYR A 101 0.10 -4.74 -7.59
C TYR A 101 1.46 -4.09 -7.36
N SER A 102 1.76 -2.99 -8.06
CA SER A 102 2.97 -2.21 -7.78
C SER A 102 2.86 -1.40 -6.49
N PHE A 103 4.00 -1.06 -5.90
CA PHE A 103 4.07 -0.26 -4.66
C PHE A 103 3.32 1.07 -4.75
N ALA A 104 3.36 1.72 -5.92
CA ALA A 104 2.68 3.01 -6.14
C ALA A 104 1.16 2.87 -6.31
N GLU A 105 0.68 1.73 -6.82
CA GLU A 105 -0.74 1.49 -7.08
C GLU A 105 -1.47 0.90 -5.86
N LEU A 106 -0.77 0.10 -5.05
CA LEU A 106 -1.35 -0.66 -3.95
C LEU A 106 -2.12 0.20 -2.93
N PRO A 107 -1.64 1.38 -2.47
CA PRO A 107 -2.42 2.21 -1.55
C PRO A 107 -3.79 2.59 -2.11
N GLY A 108 -3.86 2.95 -3.39
CA GLY A 108 -5.12 3.29 -4.05
C GLY A 108 -6.02 2.06 -4.26
N MET A 109 -5.44 0.88 -4.50
CA MET A 109 -6.20 -0.38 -4.56
C MET A 109 -6.80 -0.75 -3.21
N LEU A 110 -6.04 -0.62 -2.12
CA LEU A 110 -6.51 -0.88 -0.76
C LEU A 110 -7.67 0.06 -0.37
N ALA A 111 -7.56 1.35 -0.70
CA ALA A 111 -8.64 2.31 -0.48
C ALA A 111 -9.95 1.89 -1.20
N ARG A 112 -9.85 1.48 -2.48
CA ARG A 112 -11.03 0.99 -3.23
C ARG A 112 -11.58 -0.31 -2.67
N ALA A 113 -10.72 -1.24 -2.26
CA ALA A 113 -11.15 -2.47 -1.59
C ALA A 113 -11.90 -2.15 -0.30
N ALA A 114 -11.50 -1.10 0.43
CA ALA A 114 -12.15 -0.67 1.65
C ALA A 114 -13.57 -0.15 1.38
N ASP A 115 -13.75 0.66 0.35
CA ASP A 115 -15.07 1.15 -0.07
C ASP A 115 -16.00 0.00 -0.45
N VAL A 116 -15.47 -1.02 -1.14
CA VAL A 116 -16.24 -2.21 -1.55
C VAL A 116 -16.59 -3.07 -0.36
N PHE A 117 -15.62 -3.34 0.53
CA PHE A 117 -15.86 -4.08 1.77
C PHE A 117 -16.95 -3.40 2.60
N LEU A 118 -16.85 -2.07 2.76
CA LEU A 118 -17.81 -1.27 3.49
C LEU A 118 -19.19 -1.27 2.83
N SER A 119 -19.25 -1.19 1.50
CA SER A 119 -20.50 -1.28 0.73
C SER A 119 -21.17 -2.64 0.89
N CYS A 120 -20.41 -3.73 0.77
CA CYS A 120 -20.91 -5.08 1.02
C CYS A 120 -21.35 -5.26 2.46
N ARG A 121 -20.63 -4.68 3.41
CA ARG A 121 -20.97 -4.77 4.83
C ARG A 121 -22.25 -4.01 5.19
N ASN A 122 -22.50 -2.88 4.52
CA ASN A 122 -23.67 -2.03 4.72
C ASN A 122 -24.97 -2.65 4.18
N ASP A 123 -24.87 -3.59 3.24
CA ASP A 123 -26.01 -4.39 2.83
C ASP A 123 -26.40 -5.31 4.00
N ASP A 124 -27.48 -4.95 4.71
CA ASP A 124 -28.05 -5.70 5.84
C ASP A 124 -29.02 -6.76 5.28
N PRO A 125 -28.58 -8.01 5.12
CA PRO A 125 -29.37 -9.02 4.41
C PRO A 125 -30.66 -9.39 5.13
N GLU A 126 -30.72 -9.20 6.46
CA GLU A 126 -31.90 -9.50 7.28
C GLU A 126 -32.81 -8.29 7.48
N GLY A 127 -32.32 -7.08 7.17
CA GLY A 127 -33.03 -5.82 7.41
C GLY A 127 -33.35 -5.56 8.89
N SER A 128 -32.69 -6.28 9.81
CA SER A 128 -32.95 -6.22 11.24
C SER A 128 -32.20 -5.08 11.94
N GLY A 129 -31.24 -4.46 11.27
CA GLY A 129 -30.36 -3.42 11.79
C GLY A 129 -29.25 -3.96 12.72
N MET A 130 -29.44 -5.15 13.31
CA MET A 130 -28.48 -5.74 14.25
C MET A 130 -27.12 -6.05 13.62
N TRP A 131 -27.11 -6.38 12.32
CA TRP A 131 -25.87 -6.63 11.56
C TRP A 131 -24.95 -5.40 11.54
N ILE A 132 -25.52 -4.21 11.47
CA ILE A 132 -24.82 -2.91 11.36
C ILE A 132 -24.34 -2.40 12.74
N GLU A 133 -24.88 -2.95 13.83
CA GLU A 133 -24.57 -2.55 15.20
C GLU A 133 -23.37 -3.28 15.82
N ARG A 134 -22.78 -4.24 15.11
CA ARG A 134 -21.62 -5.01 15.61
C ARG A 134 -20.52 -5.17 14.56
N PRO A 135 -19.26 -5.36 14.98
CA PRO A 135 -18.19 -5.76 14.08
C PRO A 135 -18.44 -7.11 13.43
N VAL A 136 -17.99 -7.23 12.17
CA VAL A 136 -17.85 -8.49 11.44
C VAL A 136 -16.61 -9.21 11.95
N THR A 137 -16.75 -10.52 12.13
CA THR A 137 -15.66 -11.41 12.54
C THR A 137 -14.94 -12.02 11.34
N LEU A 138 -13.77 -12.64 11.55
CA LEU A 138 -13.00 -13.29 10.48
C LEU A 138 -13.83 -14.33 9.70
N ASP A 139 -14.62 -15.14 10.40
CA ASP A 139 -15.44 -16.20 9.79
C ASP A 139 -16.56 -15.64 8.90
N GLU A 140 -16.91 -14.36 9.09
CA GLU A 140 -17.98 -13.68 8.37
C GLU A 140 -17.47 -12.88 7.16
N VAL A 141 -16.15 -12.66 7.03
CA VAL A 141 -15.57 -11.87 5.94
C VAL A 141 -15.93 -12.43 4.57
N GLU A 142 -15.86 -13.74 4.38
CA GLU A 142 -16.23 -14.37 3.10
C GLU A 142 -17.70 -14.12 2.72
N SER A 143 -18.60 -14.22 3.70
CA SER A 143 -20.02 -13.94 3.51
C SER A 143 -20.28 -12.46 3.20
N VAL A 144 -19.43 -11.55 3.71
CA VAL A 144 -19.47 -10.13 3.35
C VAL A 144 -19.07 -9.93 1.90
N ILE A 145 -17.88 -10.38 1.53
CA ILE A 145 -17.30 -10.09 0.21
C ILE A 145 -17.93 -10.93 -0.92
N ALA A 146 -18.67 -11.99 -0.61
CA ALA A 146 -19.41 -12.77 -1.62
C ALA A 146 -20.43 -11.94 -2.41
N ARG A 147 -20.79 -10.76 -1.88
CA ARG A 147 -21.72 -9.81 -2.50
C ARG A 147 -21.01 -8.73 -3.33
N ALA A 148 -19.68 -8.74 -3.34
CA ALA A 148 -18.92 -7.86 -4.21
C ALA A 148 -19.17 -8.23 -5.67
N GLY A 149 -19.31 -7.22 -6.52
CA GLY A 149 -19.38 -7.39 -7.97
C GLY A 149 -18.03 -7.15 -8.65
N HIS A 150 -17.99 -7.39 -9.95
CA HIS A 150 -16.82 -7.16 -10.80
C HIS A 150 -16.15 -5.79 -10.58
N PRO A 151 -14.80 -5.71 -10.48
CA PRO A 151 -13.81 -6.80 -10.64
C PRO A 151 -13.50 -7.59 -9.36
N TRP A 152 -14.19 -7.29 -8.25
CA TRP A 152 -13.86 -7.80 -6.92
C TRP A 152 -14.37 -9.22 -6.65
N ASP A 153 -15.18 -9.76 -7.55
CA ASP A 153 -15.60 -11.16 -7.55
C ASP A 153 -14.57 -12.09 -8.22
N GLU A 154 -13.65 -11.54 -9.02
CA GLU A 154 -12.63 -12.29 -9.78
C GLU A 154 -11.20 -11.76 -9.49
N ASP A 155 -10.72 -10.81 -10.30
CA ASP A 155 -9.31 -10.38 -10.35
C ASP A 155 -8.77 -9.85 -9.01
N ASP A 156 -9.57 -9.03 -8.32
CA ASP A 156 -9.15 -8.35 -7.09
C ASP A 156 -9.71 -8.98 -5.81
N ARG A 157 -10.37 -10.16 -5.92
CA ARG A 157 -11.04 -10.81 -4.78
C ARG A 157 -10.08 -11.15 -3.64
N LEU A 158 -8.85 -11.54 -3.97
CA LEU A 158 -7.81 -11.85 -2.98
C LEU A 158 -7.42 -10.61 -2.16
N LEU A 159 -7.29 -9.45 -2.82
CA LEU A 159 -6.97 -8.20 -2.13
C LEU A 159 -8.11 -7.79 -1.20
N LEU A 160 -9.35 -7.86 -1.68
CA LEU A 160 -10.54 -7.55 -0.89
C LEU A 160 -10.68 -8.47 0.34
N ARG A 161 -10.48 -9.78 0.15
CA ARG A 161 -10.48 -10.75 1.25
C ARG A 161 -9.43 -10.43 2.30
N GLY A 162 -8.19 -10.18 1.87
CA GLY A 162 -7.11 -9.88 2.81
C GLY A 162 -7.33 -8.58 3.57
N LEU A 163 -7.83 -7.53 2.91
CA LEU A 163 -8.22 -6.31 3.58
C LEU A 163 -9.36 -6.56 4.59
N GLY A 164 -10.40 -7.30 4.19
CA GLY A 164 -11.49 -7.66 5.09
C GLY A 164 -11.00 -8.42 6.33
N ASN A 165 -10.04 -9.32 6.16
CA ASN A 165 -9.41 -10.05 7.27
C ASN A 165 -8.60 -9.13 8.20
N ILE A 166 -7.80 -8.22 7.64
CA ILE A 166 -7.06 -7.21 8.43
C ILE A 166 -8.06 -6.42 9.26
N VAL A 167 -9.09 -5.87 8.64
CA VAL A 167 -10.13 -5.07 9.28
C VAL A 167 -10.91 -5.86 10.36
N ALA A 168 -11.18 -7.15 10.13
CA ALA A 168 -11.95 -8.00 11.04
C ALA A 168 -11.25 -8.28 12.37
N VAL A 169 -9.91 -8.33 12.41
CA VAL A 169 -9.17 -8.63 13.65
C VAL A 169 -8.91 -7.42 14.53
N GLN A 170 -9.18 -6.21 14.04
CA GLN A 170 -8.86 -4.97 14.75
C GLN A 170 -10.06 -4.04 14.92
N PRO A 171 -11.21 -4.53 15.44
CA PRO A 171 -12.46 -3.74 15.50
C PRO A 171 -12.36 -2.47 16.36
N ASP A 172 -11.35 -2.39 17.24
CA ASP A 172 -11.15 -1.29 18.20
C ASP A 172 -10.05 -0.28 17.78
N THR A 173 -9.53 -0.36 16.54
CA THR A 173 -8.60 0.65 16.00
C THR A 173 -9.34 1.63 15.09
N ASP A 174 -8.76 2.76 14.69
CA ASP A 174 -9.42 3.69 13.77
C ASP A 174 -9.75 3.02 12.43
N LEU A 175 -8.85 2.20 11.87
CA LEU A 175 -9.15 1.37 10.70
C LEU A 175 -10.39 0.47 10.92
N GLY A 176 -10.47 -0.21 12.07
CA GLY A 176 -11.60 -1.02 12.47
C GLY A 176 -12.87 -0.18 12.69
N TYR A 177 -12.80 0.96 13.34
CA TYR A 177 -13.95 1.83 13.55
C TYR A 177 -14.50 2.38 12.24
N GLN A 178 -13.65 2.76 11.28
CA GLN A 178 -14.12 3.35 10.01
C GLN A 178 -14.66 2.31 9.01
N LEU A 179 -14.35 1.02 9.19
CA LEU A 179 -14.69 -0.05 8.24
C LEU A 179 -15.52 -1.17 8.85
N ASN A 180 -15.18 -1.53 10.10
CA ASN A 180 -15.77 -2.60 10.89
C ASN A 180 -16.59 -2.14 12.13
N GLY A 181 -16.67 -0.84 12.42
CA GLY A 181 -17.28 -0.36 13.66
C GLY A 181 -18.80 -0.56 13.73
N ALA A 182 -19.35 -0.40 14.93
CA ALA A 182 -20.77 -0.14 15.13
C ALA A 182 -21.08 1.31 14.74
N ARG A 183 -22.20 1.57 14.06
CA ARG A 183 -22.66 2.92 13.65
C ARG A 183 -21.84 3.64 12.57
N VAL A 184 -20.99 2.95 11.83
CA VAL A 184 -20.28 3.52 10.65
C VAL A 184 -21.26 4.01 9.57
N PHE A 185 -22.53 3.60 9.68
CA PHE A 185 -23.49 3.58 8.58
C PHE A 185 -24.76 4.42 8.81
N GLN A 186 -24.73 5.44 9.69
CA GLN A 186 -25.83 6.41 9.73
C GLN A 186 -25.81 7.27 8.45
N LEU A 187 -26.34 6.72 7.36
CA LEU A 187 -26.37 7.33 6.04
C LEU A 187 -27.80 7.77 5.69
N GLY A 188 -27.92 8.95 5.08
CA GLY A 188 -29.19 9.43 4.54
C GLY A 188 -29.63 8.63 3.31
N PRO A 189 -30.89 8.78 2.86
CA PRO A 189 -31.40 8.08 1.69
C PRO A 189 -30.52 8.30 0.45
N GLY A 190 -30.04 7.21 -0.17
CA GLY A 190 -29.24 7.25 -1.40
C GLY A 190 -27.74 7.53 -1.22
N ALA A 191 -27.26 7.69 0.02
CA ALA A 191 -25.82 7.81 0.27
C ALA A 191 -25.15 6.43 0.25
N LEU A 192 -24.06 6.31 -0.52
CA LEU A 192 -23.19 5.14 -0.49
C LEU A 192 -22.17 5.28 0.64
N PRO A 193 -21.87 4.20 1.38
CA PRO A 193 -20.84 4.24 2.38
C PRO A 193 -19.46 4.39 1.72
N VAL A 194 -18.62 5.26 2.27
CA VAL A 194 -17.24 5.50 1.80
C VAL A 194 -16.31 5.38 3.00
N ALA A 195 -15.21 4.65 2.82
CA ALA A 195 -14.18 4.48 3.82
C ALA A 195 -13.56 5.84 4.17
N ARG A 196 -13.63 6.24 5.45
CA ARG A 196 -13.05 7.51 5.92
C ARG A 196 -11.65 7.30 6.50
N VAL A 197 -10.82 6.57 5.77
CA VAL A 197 -9.45 6.24 6.15
C VAL A 197 -8.50 7.09 5.30
N SER A 198 -7.51 7.71 5.94
CA SER A 198 -6.55 8.58 5.27
C SER A 198 -5.66 7.82 4.28
N GLN A 199 -5.25 8.50 3.21
CA GLN A 199 -4.32 7.94 2.23
C GLN A 199 -2.99 7.49 2.86
N SER A 200 -2.46 8.26 3.83
CA SER A 200 -1.22 7.93 4.52
C SER A 200 -1.28 6.56 5.22
N THR A 201 -2.44 6.19 5.76
CA THR A 201 -2.67 4.86 6.36
C THR A 201 -2.55 3.75 5.33
N TRP A 202 -3.16 3.91 4.15
CA TRP A 202 -3.03 2.96 3.05
C TRP A 202 -1.58 2.84 2.53
N GLU A 203 -0.85 3.94 2.50
CA GLU A 203 0.57 3.94 2.15
C GLU A 203 1.44 3.24 3.21
N GLY A 204 1.05 3.32 4.48
CA GLY A 204 1.63 2.56 5.59
C GLY A 204 1.43 1.05 5.44
N MET A 205 0.20 0.63 5.14
CA MET A 205 -0.12 -0.77 4.87
C MET A 205 0.67 -1.32 3.68
N ALA A 206 0.73 -0.57 2.58
CA ALA A 206 1.51 -0.95 1.40
C ALA A 206 3.01 -1.11 1.72
N ALA A 207 3.56 -0.23 2.55
CA ALA A 207 4.94 -0.33 3.04
C ALA A 207 5.18 -1.60 3.85
N ALA A 208 4.31 -1.90 4.81
CA ALA A 208 4.41 -3.13 5.60
C ALA A 208 4.39 -4.39 4.72
N ILE A 209 3.45 -4.47 3.78
CA ILE A 209 3.31 -5.62 2.88
C ILE A 209 4.62 -5.88 2.11
N TYR A 210 5.17 -4.84 1.50
CA TYR A 210 6.42 -4.95 0.73
C TYR A 210 7.65 -5.23 1.61
N ASP A 211 7.76 -4.54 2.75
CA ASP A 211 8.90 -4.68 3.65
C ASP A 211 8.97 -6.08 4.27
N ILE A 212 7.82 -6.64 4.67
CA ILE A 212 7.73 -7.97 5.27
C ILE A 212 8.14 -9.04 4.26
N VAL A 213 7.61 -9.01 3.04
CA VAL A 213 8.00 -9.95 1.98
C VAL A 213 9.50 -9.86 1.72
N ALA A 214 10.05 -8.65 1.62
CA ALA A 214 11.48 -8.46 1.40
C ALA A 214 12.32 -8.95 2.60
N ALA A 215 11.87 -8.70 3.83
CA ALA A 215 12.55 -9.13 5.06
C ALA A 215 12.58 -10.65 5.21
N VAL A 216 11.45 -11.33 4.97
CA VAL A 216 11.37 -12.80 5.00
C VAL A 216 12.30 -13.40 3.95
N ARG A 217 12.29 -12.91 2.71
CA ARG A 217 13.18 -13.38 1.65
C ARG A 217 14.66 -13.22 2.01
N ARG A 218 15.05 -12.05 2.53
CA ARG A 218 16.43 -11.81 3.00
C ARG A 218 16.84 -12.78 4.11
N ARG A 219 15.95 -13.01 5.08
CA ARG A 219 16.20 -13.89 6.21
C ARG A 219 16.40 -15.34 5.77
N VAL A 220 15.51 -15.87 4.94
CA VAL A 220 15.61 -17.23 4.39
C VAL A 220 16.92 -17.41 3.59
N LEU A 221 17.32 -16.43 2.78
CA LEU A 221 18.60 -16.49 2.05
C LEU A 221 19.79 -16.53 3.01
N THR A 222 19.76 -15.72 4.07
CA THR A 222 20.85 -15.66 5.06
C THR A 222 20.96 -16.98 5.83
N GLU A 223 19.84 -17.53 6.29
CA GLU A 223 19.78 -18.80 7.03
C GLU A 223 20.20 -19.99 6.14
N ASN A 224 19.83 -20.00 4.86
CA ASN A 224 20.29 -21.04 3.93
C ASN A 224 21.78 -20.96 3.63
N HIS A 225 22.35 -19.74 3.59
CA HIS A 225 23.80 -19.55 3.39
C HIS A 225 24.62 -19.99 4.61
N THR A 226 24.14 -19.76 5.83
CA THR A 226 24.83 -20.24 7.05
C THR A 226 24.74 -21.76 7.19
N THR A 227 23.59 -22.37 6.84
CA THR A 227 23.42 -23.83 6.92
C THR A 227 24.21 -24.60 5.85
N GLY A 228 24.61 -23.94 4.75
CA GLY A 228 25.44 -24.52 3.69
C GLY A 228 26.96 -24.48 3.99
N ALA A 229 27.41 -23.55 4.83
CA ALA A 229 28.83 -23.42 5.19
C ALA A 229 29.28 -24.43 6.27
N ASP A 230 28.36 -24.93 7.10
CA ASP A 230 28.64 -25.94 8.14
C ASP A 230 28.70 -27.38 7.60
N LYS A 231 28.65 -27.57 6.27
CA LYS A 231 28.83 -28.87 5.61
C LYS A 231 30.11 -28.92 4.79
N GLU A 232 31.26 -28.58 5.38
CA GLU A 232 32.54 -29.06 4.85
C GLU A 232 32.70 -30.55 5.19
N PRO A 233 33.05 -31.41 4.21
CA PRO A 233 33.25 -32.83 4.44
C PRO A 233 34.54 -33.02 5.24
N THR A 234 34.42 -33.53 6.46
CA THR A 234 35.56 -34.14 7.15
C THR A 234 36.03 -35.32 6.30
N THR A 235 37.27 -35.21 5.85
CA THR A 235 38.00 -36.22 5.08
C THR A 235 38.38 -37.40 5.95
#